data_AF-A0A1R2CBP8-F1
#
_entry.id   AF-A0A1R2CBP8-F1
#
_cell.length_a   1.000
_cell.length_b   1.000
_cell.length_c   1.000
_cell.angle_alpha   90.00
_cell.angle_beta   90.00
_cell.angle_gamma   90.00
#
_symmetry.space_group_name_H-M   'P 1'
#
loop_
_entity.id
_entity.type
_entity.pdbx_description
1 polymer ?
#
loop_
_entity_poly.entity_id
_entity_poly.type
_entity_poly.pdbx_seq_one_letter_code
_entity_poly.pdbx_strand_id
1 'polypeptide(L)'
;MSKNMQQWELKQKQKIHKQKIKNTKSTIKNPKSIIIEVDDENPLDDTQEIYLYNSLKKHSLQQYHKKLQEMKETTFSLMDKTTTELDELCEILKILPGHRAKFNKLIQYLRSPQIEYTRNSSICKDKPQTNSTKATKERYSEPDDALMLCSEKSMELDHENQKLKDELEMAMKKIQELENELHDEPESP
;
A
#
# COMPACT_ATOMS: atom_id res chain seq x y z
N MET A 1 41.50 -28.84 25.53
CA MET A 1 41.48 -27.36 25.57
C MET A 1 41.45 -26.91 27.02
N SER A 2 42.35 -26.01 27.42
CA SER A 2 42.51 -25.62 28.83
C SER A 2 41.28 -24.85 29.33
N LYS A 3 40.80 -25.15 30.54
CA LYS A 3 39.63 -24.49 31.17
C LYS A 3 39.76 -22.95 31.18
N ASN A 4 40.99 -22.44 31.23
CA ASN A 4 41.29 -21.01 31.15
C ASN A 4 40.95 -20.39 29.79
N MET A 5 41.11 -21.15 28.70
CA MET A 5 40.82 -20.70 27.33
C MET A 5 39.31 -20.59 27.11
N GLN A 6 38.54 -21.55 27.63
CA GLN A 6 37.07 -21.51 27.56
C GLN A 6 36.49 -20.35 28.36
N GLN A 7 37.04 -20.04 29.55
CA GLN A 7 36.62 -18.88 30.34
C GLN A 7 36.92 -17.56 29.64
N TRP A 8 38.05 -17.47 28.92
CA TRP A 8 38.41 -16.28 28.16
C TRP A 8 37.43 -16.04 27.00
N GLU A 9 37.09 -17.07 26.23
CA GLU A 9 36.10 -16.98 25.14
C GLU A 9 34.72 -16.55 25.64
N LEU A 10 34.29 -17.09 26.78
CA LEU A 10 33.00 -16.75 27.38
C LEU A 10 32.95 -15.27 27.81
N LYS A 11 34.04 -14.77 28.42
CA LYS A 11 34.19 -13.36 28.78
C LYS A 11 34.17 -12.44 27.55
N GLN A 12 34.82 -12.83 26.46
CA GLN A 12 34.79 -12.06 25.21
C GLN A 12 33.38 -12.00 24.60
N LYS A 13 32.67 -13.15 24.53
CA LYS A 13 31.29 -13.20 24.03
C LYS A 13 30.35 -12.32 24.84
N GLN A 14 30.46 -12.34 26.18
CA GLN A 14 29.67 -11.46 27.05
C GLN A 14 29.98 -9.97 26.85
N LYS A 15 31.25 -9.61 26.65
CA LYS A 15 31.66 -8.22 26.38
C LYS A 15 31.07 -7.70 25.07
N ILE A 16 31.14 -8.50 24.01
CA ILE A 16 30.55 -8.16 22.70
C ILE A 16 29.02 -8.00 22.81
N HIS A 17 28.34 -8.91 23.51
CA HIS A 17 26.90 -8.86 23.69
C HIS A 17 26.45 -7.58 24.43
N LYS A 18 27.11 -7.23 25.54
CA LYS A 18 26.85 -5.98 26.28
C LYS A 18 27.06 -4.74 25.42
N GLN A 19 28.08 -4.73 24.57
CA GLN A 19 28.36 -3.60 23.69
C GLN A 19 27.32 -3.46 22.57
N LYS A 20 26.78 -4.57 22.05
CA LYS A 20 25.66 -4.54 21.09
C LYS A 20 24.39 -3.93 21.71
N ILE A 21 24.02 -4.34 22.92
CA ILE A 21 22.85 -3.80 23.63
C ILE A 21 23.01 -2.30 23.92
N LYS A 22 24.22 -1.85 24.30
CA LYS A 22 24.47 -0.43 24.58
C LYS A 22 24.38 0.44 23.33
N ASN A 23 24.74 -0.09 22.16
CA ASN A 23 24.79 0.65 20.90
C ASN A 23 23.49 0.53 20.06
N THR A 24 22.56 -0.33 20.43
CA THR A 24 21.23 -0.38 19.80
C THR A 24 20.39 0.81 20.25
N LYS A 25 20.13 1.76 19.34
CA LYS A 25 19.19 2.87 19.57
C LYS A 25 17.80 2.30 19.84
N SER A 26 17.15 2.77 20.92
CA SER A 26 15.77 2.38 21.26
C SER A 26 14.82 2.70 20.10
N THR A 27 14.12 1.69 19.59
CA THR A 27 13.23 1.81 18.41
C THR A 27 11.79 2.17 18.79
N ILE A 28 11.48 2.28 20.08
CA ILE A 28 10.12 2.60 20.55
C ILE A 28 10.07 4.10 20.84
N LYS A 29 9.50 4.88 19.91
CA LYS A 29 9.08 6.26 20.16
C LYS A 29 7.83 6.23 21.03
N ASN A 30 7.95 6.74 22.24
CA ASN A 30 6.83 6.93 23.17
C ASN A 30 5.84 7.95 22.59
N PRO A 31 4.53 7.67 22.45
CA PRO A 31 3.54 8.67 22.10
C PRO A 31 2.95 9.22 23.40
N LYS A 32 3.53 10.29 23.96
CA LYS A 32 2.85 11.06 25.02
C LYS A 32 3.04 12.55 24.81
N SER A 33 1.87 13.21 24.83
CA SER A 33 1.61 14.62 25.10
C SER A 33 2.26 15.64 24.16
N ILE A 34 1.58 15.93 23.04
CA ILE A 34 1.51 17.30 22.54
C ILE A 34 0.12 17.79 22.95
N ILE A 35 0.09 18.69 23.92
CA ILE A 35 -1.07 19.56 24.17
C ILE A 35 -0.98 20.62 23.08
N ILE A 36 -1.92 20.59 22.13
CA ILE A 36 -2.11 21.66 21.15
C ILE A 36 -3.33 22.44 21.67
N GLU A 37 -3.12 23.71 21.99
CA GLU A 37 -4.20 24.67 22.22
C GLU A 37 -5.02 24.75 20.93
N VAL A 38 -6.26 24.25 20.99
CA VAL A 38 -7.20 24.28 19.87
C VAL A 38 -7.87 25.64 19.89
N ASP A 39 -7.41 26.51 19.00
CA ASP A 39 -8.16 27.70 18.60
C ASP A 39 -9.32 27.24 17.70
N ASP A 40 -10.51 27.71 18.03
CA ASP A 40 -11.79 27.39 17.40
C ASP A 40 -11.80 27.86 15.94
N GLU A 41 -11.65 26.95 14.98
CA GLU A 41 -12.23 27.13 13.63
C GLU A 41 -12.29 25.79 12.86
N ASN A 42 -13.47 25.17 12.90
CA ASN A 42 -13.90 24.00 12.10
C ASN A 42 -12.95 22.78 12.09
N PRO A 43 -13.20 21.75 12.92
CA PRO A 43 -12.53 20.47 12.73
C PRO A 43 -13.00 19.89 11.38
N LEU A 44 -12.16 20.05 10.36
CA LEU A 44 -12.06 19.03 9.32
C LEU A 44 -11.92 17.71 10.07
N ASP A 45 -12.97 16.89 10.01
CA ASP A 45 -13.06 15.58 10.66
C ASP A 45 -11.68 14.90 10.61
N ASP A 46 -11.03 14.73 11.76
CA ASP A 46 -9.64 14.25 11.89
C ASP A 46 -9.40 12.98 11.05
N THR A 47 -10.47 12.19 10.83
CA THR A 47 -10.46 11.00 9.99
C THR A 47 -10.16 11.29 8.50
N GLN A 48 -10.68 12.39 7.95
CA GLN A 48 -10.45 12.79 6.56
C GLN A 48 -9.03 13.30 6.33
N GLU A 49 -8.48 14.04 7.30
CA GLU A 49 -7.10 14.51 7.25
C GLU A 49 -6.12 13.33 7.30
N ILE A 50 -6.36 12.39 8.22
CA ILE A 50 -5.57 11.15 8.33
C ILE A 50 -5.63 10.36 7.01
N TYR A 51 -6.80 10.30 6.35
CA TYR A 51 -6.95 9.59 5.09
C TYR A 51 -6.18 10.24 3.93
N LEU A 52 -6.21 11.58 3.83
CA LEU A 52 -5.46 12.32 2.82
C LEU A 52 -3.94 12.13 3.00
N TYR A 53 -3.45 12.31 4.22
CA TYR A 53 -2.03 12.10 4.54
C TYR A 53 -1.57 10.68 4.17
N ASN A 54 -2.36 9.67 4.54
CA ASN A 54 -2.03 8.27 4.24
C ASN A 54 -1.99 8.00 2.74
N SER A 55 -2.93 8.57 1.98
CA SER A 55 -2.99 8.43 0.52
C SER A 55 -1.80 9.08 -0.17
N LEU A 56 -1.40 10.28 0.27
CA LEU A 56 -0.21 10.98 -0.20
C LEU A 56 1.07 10.22 0.16
N LYS A 57 1.17 9.68 1.38
CA LYS A 57 2.32 8.91 1.85
C LYS A 57 2.53 7.64 1.02
N LYS A 58 1.47 6.91 0.67
CA LYS A 58 1.53 5.74 -0.23
C LYS A 58 2.16 6.09 -1.59
N HIS A 59 1.93 7.31 -2.08
CA HIS A 59 2.45 7.80 -3.36
C HIS A 59 3.75 8.62 -3.25
N SER A 60 4.37 8.68 -2.06
CA SER A 60 5.57 9.49 -1.80
C SER A 60 5.38 11.00 -2.09
N LEU A 61 4.21 11.53 -1.72
CA LEU A 61 3.79 12.91 -1.93
C LEU A 61 3.49 13.64 -0.61
N GLN A 62 3.84 13.06 0.54
CA GLN A 62 3.53 13.61 1.87
C GLN A 62 4.10 15.02 2.10
N GLN A 63 5.15 15.42 1.37
CA GLN A 63 5.72 16.77 1.42
C GLN A 63 4.71 17.86 1.02
N TYR A 64 3.69 17.52 0.23
CA TYR A 64 2.66 18.46 -0.21
C TYR A 64 1.47 18.55 0.77
N HIS A 65 1.41 17.68 1.78
CA HIS A 65 0.27 17.59 2.71
C HIS A 65 -0.01 18.91 3.42
N LYS A 66 1.01 19.53 4.01
CA LYS A 66 0.85 20.78 4.77
C LYS A 66 0.21 21.88 3.91
N LYS A 67 0.66 22.00 2.66
CA LYS A 67 0.15 23.04 1.76
C LYS A 67 -1.25 22.72 1.22
N LEU A 68 -1.57 21.44 1.00
CA LEU A 68 -2.93 21.00 0.71
C LEU A 68 -3.88 21.31 1.87
N GLN A 69 -3.45 21.08 3.11
CA GLN A 69 -4.19 21.40 4.32
C GLN A 69 -4.41 22.90 4.49
N GLU A 70 -3.38 23.73 4.26
CA GLU A 70 -3.49 25.20 4.27
C GLU A 70 -4.53 25.71 3.24
N MET A 71 -4.65 25.03 2.10
CA MET A 71 -5.65 25.32 1.06
C MET A 71 -7.02 24.68 1.32
N LYS A 72 -7.20 23.99 2.46
CA LYS A 72 -8.43 23.27 2.83
C LYS A 72 -8.83 22.19 1.81
N GLU A 73 -7.85 21.60 1.13
CA GLU A 73 -8.08 20.49 0.21
C GLU A 73 -8.27 19.17 0.96
N THR A 74 -9.36 18.46 0.65
CA THR A 74 -9.67 17.14 1.20
C THR A 74 -9.54 16.06 0.12
N THR A 75 -9.57 14.79 0.52
CA THR A 75 -9.54 13.68 -0.45
C THR A 75 -10.72 13.73 -1.42
N PHE A 76 -11.91 14.09 -0.92
CA PHE A 76 -13.11 14.26 -1.74
C PHE A 76 -12.98 15.44 -2.71
N SER A 77 -12.48 16.59 -2.23
CA SER A 77 -12.21 17.76 -3.11
C SER A 77 -11.27 17.39 -4.25
N LEU A 78 -10.20 16.63 -3.97
CA LEU A 78 -9.26 16.18 -5.00
C LEU A 78 -9.88 15.22 -6.01
N MET A 79 -10.82 14.37 -5.57
CA MET A 79 -11.54 13.45 -6.46
C MET A 79 -12.46 14.19 -7.42
N ASP A 80 -13.11 15.26 -6.97
CA ASP A 80 -14.13 15.97 -7.75
C ASP A 80 -13.55 16.99 -8.75
N LYS A 81 -12.30 17.44 -8.55
CA LYS A 81 -11.64 18.42 -9.45
C LYS A 81 -11.49 17.91 -10.88
N THR A 82 -11.80 18.74 -11.87
CA THR A 82 -11.50 18.48 -13.27
C THR A 82 -9.99 18.41 -13.52
N THR A 83 -9.57 17.87 -14.67
CA THR A 83 -8.15 17.81 -15.05
C THR A 83 -7.50 19.20 -15.06
N THR A 84 -8.22 20.22 -15.52
CA THR A 84 -7.73 21.61 -15.55
C THR A 84 -7.49 22.16 -14.14
N GLU A 85 -8.44 21.95 -13.22
CA GLU A 85 -8.29 22.38 -11.82
C GLU A 85 -7.14 21.66 -11.10
N LEU A 86 -6.89 20.39 -11.44
CA LEU A 86 -5.75 19.65 -10.91
C LEU A 86 -4.41 20.16 -11.44
N ASP A 87 -4.35 20.57 -12.70
CA ASP A 87 -3.16 21.19 -13.28
C ASP A 87 -2.86 22.54 -12.64
N GLU A 88 -3.88 23.39 -12.46
CA GLU A 88 -3.77 24.65 -11.71
C GLU A 88 -3.30 24.43 -10.27
N LEU A 89 -3.88 23.43 -9.60
CA LEU A 89 -3.46 23.04 -8.25
C LEU A 89 -1.98 22.60 -8.23
N CYS A 90 -1.54 21.84 -9.23
CA CYS A 90 -0.15 21.42 -9.37
C CYS A 90 0.81 22.62 -9.55
N GLU A 91 0.39 23.65 -10.29
CA GLU A 91 1.15 24.91 -10.43
C GLU A 91 1.22 25.68 -9.11
N ILE A 92 0.10 25.86 -8.42
CA ILE A 92 0.02 26.54 -7.12
C ILE A 92 0.90 25.84 -6.09
N LEU A 93 0.81 24.51 -6.03
CA LEU A 93 1.63 23.66 -5.15
C LEU A 93 3.11 23.59 -5.57
N LYS A 94 3.43 24.03 -6.79
CA LYS A 94 4.76 23.91 -7.41
C LYS A 94 5.25 22.46 -7.41
N ILE A 95 4.37 21.54 -7.85
CA ILE A 95 4.69 20.12 -7.94
C ILE A 95 5.70 19.90 -9.08
N LEU A 96 6.82 19.27 -8.74
CA LEU A 96 7.87 18.93 -9.70
C LEU A 96 7.33 17.97 -10.77
N PRO A 97 7.82 18.01 -12.02
CA PRO A 97 7.30 17.17 -13.11
C PRO A 97 7.25 15.68 -12.76
N GLY A 98 8.29 15.14 -12.11
CA GLY A 98 8.33 13.74 -11.68
C GLY A 98 7.31 13.40 -10.58
N HIS A 99 6.89 14.39 -9.79
CA HIS A 99 5.84 14.24 -8.78
C HIS A 99 4.44 14.39 -9.38
N ARG A 100 4.26 15.17 -10.47
CA ARG A 100 2.96 15.29 -11.16
C ARG A 100 2.47 13.93 -11.65
N ALA A 101 3.35 13.12 -12.22
CA ALA A 101 2.98 11.75 -12.63
C ALA A 101 2.47 10.90 -11.46
N LYS A 102 3.09 11.04 -10.27
CA LYS A 102 2.63 10.34 -9.05
C LYS A 102 1.32 10.92 -8.52
N PHE A 103 1.15 12.23 -8.62
CA PHE A 103 -0.05 12.93 -8.20
C PHE A 103 -1.24 12.52 -9.06
N ASN A 104 -1.08 12.47 -10.38
CA ASN A 104 -2.11 11.99 -11.30
C ASN A 104 -2.47 10.52 -11.05
N LYS A 105 -1.48 9.66 -10.74
CA LYS A 105 -1.73 8.28 -10.32
C LYS A 105 -2.52 8.20 -9.02
N LEU A 106 -2.23 9.06 -8.04
CA LEU A 106 -3.00 9.16 -6.82
C LEU A 106 -4.45 9.54 -7.11
N ILE A 107 -4.70 10.56 -7.93
CA ILE A 107 -6.07 10.96 -8.30
C ILE A 107 -6.81 9.82 -9.01
N GLN A 108 -6.16 9.13 -9.95
CA GLN A 108 -6.75 7.95 -10.61
C GLN A 108 -7.08 6.84 -9.61
N TYR A 109 -6.19 6.56 -8.66
CA TYR A 109 -6.42 5.57 -7.61
C TYR A 109 -7.60 5.94 -6.70
N LEU A 110 -7.75 7.23 -6.38
CA LEU A 110 -8.86 7.72 -5.57
C LEU A 110 -10.21 7.65 -6.31
N ARG A 111 -10.19 7.85 -7.64
CA ARG A 111 -11.39 7.77 -8.50
C ARG A 111 -11.78 6.35 -8.91
N SER A 112 -10.81 5.44 -8.97
CA SER A 112 -11.08 4.07 -9.37
C SER A 112 -11.94 3.41 -8.29
N PRO A 113 -13.04 2.72 -8.65
CA PRO A 113 -13.68 1.80 -7.72
C PRO A 113 -12.61 0.81 -7.24
N GLN A 114 -12.41 0.73 -5.92
CA GLN A 114 -11.36 -0.08 -5.32
C GLN A 114 -11.67 -1.57 -5.59
N ILE A 115 -11.05 -2.15 -6.62
CA ILE A 115 -10.80 -3.59 -6.64
C ILE A 115 -9.56 -3.78 -5.76
N GLU A 116 -9.80 -4.05 -4.48
CA GLU A 116 -8.74 -4.30 -3.50
C GLU A 116 -7.93 -5.54 -3.89
N TYR A 117 -6.76 -5.34 -4.50
CA TYR A 117 -5.66 -6.30 -4.40
C TYR A 117 -4.68 -5.80 -3.35
N THR A 118 -5.10 -5.86 -2.10
CA THR A 118 -4.22 -5.65 -0.96
C THR A 118 -3.40 -6.91 -0.72
N ARG A 119 -2.08 -6.68 -0.59
CA ARG A 119 -1.09 -7.57 0.06
C ARG A 119 -0.46 -8.60 -0.88
N ASN A 120 0.71 -8.23 -1.43
CA ASN A 120 1.96 -9.01 -1.34
C ASN A 120 3.09 -8.28 -2.10
N SER A 121 3.57 -7.18 -1.53
CA SER A 121 4.89 -6.63 -1.86
C SER A 121 5.76 -6.66 -0.61
N SER A 122 6.02 -7.88 -0.11
CA SER A 122 7.21 -8.12 0.71
C SER A 122 8.32 -8.56 -0.23
N ILE A 123 9.00 -7.59 -0.82
CA ILE A 123 10.25 -7.82 -1.55
C ILE A 123 11.32 -8.06 -0.47
N CYS A 124 11.43 -9.30 0.01
CA CYS A 124 12.66 -9.78 0.64
C CYS A 124 13.68 -10.00 -0.48
N LYS A 125 14.58 -9.02 -0.67
CA LYS A 125 15.81 -9.23 -1.42
C LYS A 125 16.79 -9.99 -0.54
N ASP A 126 16.65 -11.31 -0.45
CA ASP A 126 17.77 -12.15 -0.03
C ASP A 126 18.67 -12.39 -1.25
N LYS A 127 19.69 -11.53 -1.38
CA LYS A 127 20.85 -11.80 -2.22
C LYS A 127 21.72 -12.86 -1.53
N PRO A 128 22.22 -13.90 -2.23
CA PRO A 128 23.35 -14.64 -1.74
C PRO A 128 24.59 -13.74 -1.81
N GLN A 129 25.17 -13.47 -0.65
CA GLN A 129 26.45 -12.79 -0.52
C GLN A 129 27.55 -13.73 -0.96
N THR A 130 28.04 -13.59 -2.20
CA THR A 130 29.31 -14.20 -2.62
C THR A 130 30.32 -13.09 -2.88
N ASN A 131 31.44 -13.18 -2.18
CA ASN A 131 32.59 -12.29 -2.32
C ASN A 131 33.29 -12.62 -3.64
N SER A 132 33.47 -11.67 -4.54
CA SER A 132 34.63 -11.68 -5.44
C SER A 132 34.83 -10.35 -6.15
N THR A 133 36.10 -9.94 -6.24
CA THR A 133 36.61 -8.71 -6.84
C THR A 133 36.91 -8.97 -8.33
N LYS A 134 36.50 -8.05 -9.21
CA LYS A 134 37.22 -7.52 -10.40
C LYS A 134 36.28 -7.21 -11.57
N ALA A 135 36.58 -6.10 -12.22
CA ALA A 135 35.97 -5.59 -13.43
C ALA A 135 35.95 -6.62 -14.57
N THR A 136 34.89 -6.66 -15.38
CA THR A 136 34.91 -6.77 -16.85
C THR A 136 33.53 -6.38 -17.40
N LYS A 137 33.55 -5.64 -18.50
CA LYS A 137 32.45 -5.22 -19.35
C LYS A 137 32.06 -6.38 -20.25
N GLU A 138 30.89 -6.98 -20.10
CA GLU A 138 30.29 -7.85 -21.12
C GLU A 138 28.76 -7.63 -21.20
N ARG A 139 28.29 -7.44 -22.43
CA ARG A 139 26.87 -7.45 -22.80
C ARG A 139 26.44 -8.91 -22.79
N TYR A 140 25.35 -9.26 -22.10
CA TYR A 140 24.62 -10.49 -22.39
C TYR A 140 23.12 -10.31 -22.19
N SER A 141 22.42 -11.00 -23.09
CA SER A 141 21.02 -10.93 -23.46
C SER A 141 20.04 -11.25 -22.33
N GLU A 142 18.89 -10.59 -22.44
CA GLU A 142 17.63 -10.89 -21.75
C GLU A 142 17.12 -12.28 -22.17
N PRO A 143 16.70 -13.17 -21.24
CA PRO A 143 15.83 -14.27 -21.58
C PRO A 143 14.37 -13.94 -21.23
N ASP A 144 13.51 -14.33 -22.16
CA ASP A 144 12.04 -14.26 -22.26
C ASP A 144 11.26 -14.97 -21.11
N ASP A 145 11.66 -14.82 -19.85
CA ASP A 145 10.94 -15.45 -18.72
C ASP A 145 9.71 -14.66 -18.24
N ALA A 146 9.53 -13.41 -18.69
CA ALA A 146 8.38 -12.58 -18.32
C ALA A 146 7.09 -12.98 -19.03
N LEU A 147 7.16 -13.70 -20.16
CA LEU A 147 5.99 -14.10 -20.96
C LEU A 147 5.32 -15.37 -20.44
N MET A 148 6.06 -16.30 -19.82
CA MET A 148 5.50 -17.58 -19.38
C MET A 148 4.58 -17.44 -18.15
N LEU A 149 4.88 -16.48 -17.25
CA LEU A 149 4.06 -16.20 -16.05
C LEU A 149 2.74 -15.47 -16.36
N CYS A 150 2.64 -14.83 -17.53
CA CYS A 150 1.38 -14.24 -18.00
C CYS A 150 0.38 -15.29 -18.50
N SER A 151 0.86 -16.46 -18.94
CA SER A 151 0.00 -17.50 -19.52
C SER A 151 -0.72 -18.34 -18.47
N GLU A 152 -0.07 -18.75 -17.39
CA GLU A 152 -0.72 -19.51 -16.31
C GLU A 152 -1.74 -18.67 -15.54
N LYS A 153 -1.41 -17.38 -15.33
CA LYS A 153 -2.27 -16.46 -14.58
C LYS A 153 -3.54 -16.04 -15.34
N SER A 154 -3.52 -16.11 -16.67
CA SER A 154 -4.70 -15.86 -17.51
C SER A 154 -5.69 -17.02 -17.43
N MET A 155 -5.20 -18.27 -17.41
CA MET A 155 -6.07 -19.46 -17.35
C MET A 155 -6.75 -19.61 -15.98
N GLU A 156 -6.07 -19.23 -14.89
CA GLU A 156 -6.64 -19.26 -13.53
C GLU A 156 -7.78 -18.22 -13.36
N LEU A 157 -7.62 -17.05 -13.98
CA LEU A 157 -8.65 -16.00 -14.01
C LEU A 157 -9.90 -16.44 -14.79
N ASP A 158 -9.72 -17.19 -15.88
CA ASP A 158 -10.84 -17.68 -16.68
C ASP A 158 -11.66 -18.75 -15.92
N HIS A 159 -11.00 -19.59 -15.12
CA HIS A 159 -11.67 -20.59 -14.30
C HIS A 159 -12.46 -19.97 -13.14
N GLU A 160 -11.90 -18.97 -12.47
CA GLU A 160 -12.57 -18.25 -11.38
C GLU A 160 -13.77 -17.43 -11.90
N ASN A 161 -13.64 -16.77 -13.06
CA ASN A 161 -14.75 -16.09 -13.71
C ASN A 161 -15.88 -17.04 -14.10
N GLN A 162 -15.55 -18.26 -14.58
CA GLN A 162 -16.58 -19.25 -14.89
C GLN A 162 -17.32 -19.70 -13.63
N LYS A 163 -16.59 -19.96 -12.54
CA LYS A 163 -17.18 -20.32 -11.26
C LYS A 163 -18.13 -19.24 -10.72
N LEU A 164 -17.74 -17.97 -10.82
CA LEU A 164 -18.57 -16.84 -10.42
C LEU A 164 -19.82 -16.69 -11.29
N LYS A 165 -19.72 -16.98 -12.60
CA LYS A 165 -20.89 -17.01 -13.49
C LYS A 165 -21.87 -18.12 -13.10
N ASP A 166 -21.36 -19.31 -12.83
CA ASP A 166 -22.20 -20.45 -12.44
C ASP A 166 -22.90 -20.19 -11.09
N GLU A 167 -22.20 -19.57 -10.13
CA GLU A 167 -22.76 -19.17 -8.83
C GLU A 167 -23.83 -18.09 -8.98
N LEU A 168 -23.62 -17.11 -9.87
CA LEU A 168 -24.59 -16.07 -10.18
C LEU A 168 -25.84 -16.66 -10.85
N GLU A 169 -25.69 -17.61 -11.76
CA GLU A 169 -26.82 -18.32 -12.40
C GLU A 169 -27.63 -19.12 -11.37
N MET A 170 -26.96 -19.84 -10.46
CA MET A 170 -27.64 -20.56 -9.38
C MET A 170 -28.39 -19.60 -8.44
N ALA A 171 -27.80 -18.45 -8.10
CA ALA A 171 -28.44 -17.44 -7.27
C ALA A 171 -29.67 -16.84 -7.96
N MET A 172 -29.58 -16.50 -9.25
CA MET A 172 -30.71 -15.99 -10.03
C MET A 172 -31.84 -17.01 -10.11
N LYS A 173 -31.52 -18.29 -10.37
CA LYS A 173 -32.52 -19.35 -10.40
C LYS A 173 -33.19 -19.54 -9.05
N LYS A 174 -32.44 -19.41 -7.95
CA LYS A 174 -33.00 -19.52 -6.60
C LYS A 174 -33.91 -18.34 -6.25
N ILE A 175 -33.54 -17.13 -6.67
CA ILE A 175 -34.40 -15.95 -6.55
C ILE A 175 -35.70 -16.18 -7.31
N GLN A 176 -35.63 -16.64 -8.57
CA GLN A 176 -36.82 -16.89 -9.38
C GLN A 176 -37.72 -18.00 -8.79
N GLU A 177 -37.14 -19.03 -8.19
CA GLU A 177 -37.91 -20.07 -7.48
C GLU A 177 -38.64 -19.50 -6.26
N LEU A 178 -37.97 -18.65 -5.47
CA LEU A 178 -38.57 -17.98 -4.32
C LEU A 178 -39.65 -16.96 -4.74
N GLU A 179 -39.46 -16.27 -5.87
CA GLU A 179 -40.47 -15.36 -6.45
C GLU A 179 -41.72 -16.13 -6.91
N ASN A 180 -41.54 -17.33 -7.48
CA ASN A 180 -42.66 -18.20 -7.84
C ASN A 180 -43.39 -18.75 -6.61
N GLU A 181 -42.67 -19.16 -5.56
CA GLU A 181 -43.26 -19.60 -4.28
C GLU A 181 -44.07 -18.48 -3.60
N LEU A 182 -43.63 -17.22 -3.72
CA LEU A 182 -44.38 -16.04 -3.26
C LEU A 182 -45.61 -15.74 -4.11
N HIS A 183 -45.59 -16.07 -5.40
CA HIS A 183 -46.71 -15.88 -6.32
C HIS A 183 -47.74 -17.03 -6.30
N ASP A 184 -47.38 -18.19 -5.74
CA ASP A 184 -48.25 -19.36 -5.58
C ASP A 184 -48.99 -19.40 -4.22
N GLU A 185 -48.91 -18.36 -3.38
CA GLU A 185 -49.90 -18.22 -2.31
C GLU A 185 -51.29 -18.07 -2.96
N PRO A 186 -52.22 -19.02 -2.75
CA PRO A 186 -53.57 -18.84 -3.23
C PRO A 186 -54.13 -17.60 -2.54
N GLU A 187 -54.63 -16.65 -3.33
CA GLU A 187 -55.66 -15.72 -2.88
C GLU A 187 -56.76 -16.57 -2.21
N SER A 188 -56.66 -16.72 -0.89
CA SER A 188 -57.70 -17.36 -0.11
C SER A 188 -58.85 -16.37 0.03
N PRO A 189 -60.08 -16.80 -0.31
CA PRO A 189 -61.28 -15.94 -0.38
C PRO A 189 -61.75 -15.42 0.98
#